data_AF-A0A0K2TBF3-F1
#
_entry.id   AF-A0A0K2TBF3-F1
#
_cell.length_a   1.000
_cell.length_b   1.000
_cell.length_c   1.000
_cell.angle_alpha   90.00
_cell.angle_beta   90.00
_cell.angle_gamma   90.00
#
_symmetry.space_group_name_H-M   'P 1'
#
loop_
_entity.id
_entity.type
_entity.pdbx_description
1 polymer ?
#
loop_
_entity_poly.entity_id
_entity_poly.type
_entity_poly.pdbx_seq_one_letter_code
_entity_poly.pdbx_strand_id
1 'polypeptide(L)'
;MSIKMKGLLKHYGLVLGILVGFGAFLWIFFQLYVLSKTESDSNSPLRLARYLDIAFGLLGFTSSLALIYGSVVESKTWLSVWTFGSLCVILGNWSWFFYRKYGDESPESLNKARLAGLVLTFLYIGASAPVLIYYKALQSGIRESSSVYKRKRNPMYCPCNHNRKSDELPVVPVENNLYAPV
;
A
#
# COMPACT_ATOMS: atom_id res chain seq x y z
N MET A 1 -15.21 14.85 3.20
CA MET A 1 -13.90 15.14 2.58
C MET A 1 -14.16 15.68 1.18
N SER A 2 -13.76 16.92 0.90
CA SER A 2 -14.05 17.60 -0.38
C SER A 2 -13.44 16.83 -1.56
N ILE A 3 -14.12 16.80 -2.71
CA ILE A 3 -13.68 16.12 -3.96
C ILE A 3 -12.25 16.55 -4.35
N LYS A 4 -11.92 17.83 -4.12
CA LYS A 4 -10.58 18.40 -4.33
C LYS A 4 -9.49 17.69 -3.52
N MET A 5 -9.80 17.30 -2.28
CA MET A 5 -8.85 16.68 -1.36
C MET A 5 -8.52 15.24 -1.76
N LYS A 6 -9.51 14.49 -2.29
CA LYS A 6 -9.29 13.13 -2.82
C LYS A 6 -8.36 13.16 -4.04
N GLY A 7 -8.58 14.10 -4.96
CA GLY A 7 -7.71 14.29 -6.14
C GLY A 7 -6.27 14.62 -5.75
N LEU A 8 -6.08 15.45 -4.73
CA LEU A 8 -4.75 15.83 -4.25
C LEU A 8 -3.98 14.64 -3.66
N LEU A 9 -4.65 13.80 -2.84
CA LEU A 9 -4.03 12.61 -2.26
C LEU A 9 -3.69 11.55 -3.33
N LYS A 10 -4.55 11.40 -4.34
CA LYS A 10 -4.27 10.53 -5.50
C LYS A 10 -3.03 10.99 -6.26
N HIS A 11 -2.94 12.29 -6.54
CA HIS A 11 -1.79 12.85 -7.24
C HIS A 11 -0.51 12.71 -6.41
N TYR A 12 -0.60 12.93 -5.09
CA TYR A 12 0.51 12.71 -4.18
C TYR A 12 1.03 11.26 -4.21
N GLY A 13 0.15 10.26 -4.14
CA GLY A 13 0.55 8.85 -4.19
C GLY A 13 1.23 8.48 -5.51
N LEU A 14 0.76 9.05 -6.62
CA LEU A 14 1.34 8.84 -7.95
C LEU A 14 2.73 9.47 -8.07
N VAL A 15 2.87 10.76 -7.69
CA VAL A 15 4.15 11.47 -7.72
C VAL A 15 5.16 10.81 -6.79
N LEU A 16 4.74 10.43 -5.58
CA LEU A 16 5.59 9.73 -4.63
C LEU A 16 6.05 8.37 -5.18
N GLY A 17 5.13 7.60 -5.76
CA GLY A 17 5.46 6.31 -6.37
C GLY A 17 6.46 6.43 -7.52
N ILE A 18 6.30 7.44 -8.39
CA ILE A 18 7.27 7.70 -9.46
C ILE A 18 8.63 8.13 -8.90
N LEU A 19 8.64 9.05 -7.93
CA LEU A 19 9.88 9.57 -7.36
C LEU A 19 10.68 8.46 -6.65
N VAL A 20 10.00 7.68 -5.80
CA VAL A 20 10.62 6.56 -5.07
C VAL A 20 11.00 5.44 -6.03
N GLY A 21 10.16 5.13 -7.02
CA GLY A 21 10.45 4.14 -8.04
C GLY A 21 11.67 4.50 -8.89
N PHE A 22 11.78 5.76 -9.32
CA PHE A 22 12.93 6.25 -10.06
C PHE A 22 14.21 6.23 -9.21
N GLY A 23 14.12 6.64 -7.95
CA GLY A 23 15.24 6.54 -7.00
C GLY A 23 15.70 5.10 -6.78
N ALA A 24 14.77 4.16 -6.58
CA ALA A 24 15.07 2.74 -6.42
C ALA A 24 15.68 2.14 -7.69
N PHE A 25 15.22 2.56 -8.87
CA PHE A 25 15.80 2.16 -10.14
C PHE A 25 17.26 2.61 -10.26
N LEU A 26 17.55 3.90 -10.06
CA LEU A 26 18.93 4.41 -10.07
C LEU A 26 19.82 3.71 -9.03
N TRP A 27 19.26 3.41 -7.85
CA TRP A 27 19.96 2.67 -6.82
C TRP A 27 20.38 1.26 -7.27
N ILE A 28 19.48 0.53 -7.93
CA ILE A 28 19.79 -0.81 -8.47
C ILE A 28 20.93 -0.71 -9.49
N PHE A 29 20.87 0.23 -10.44
CA PHE A 29 21.93 0.40 -11.44
C PHE A 29 23.27 0.77 -10.81
N PHE A 30 23.25 1.66 -9.81
CA PHE A 30 24.44 2.02 -9.05
C PHE A 30 25.05 0.81 -8.35
N GLN A 31 24.23 -0.02 -7.69
CA GLN A 31 24.72 -1.21 -7.00
C GLN A 31 25.21 -2.30 -7.96
N LEU A 32 24.56 -2.45 -9.13
CA LEU A 32 25.05 -3.33 -10.20
C LEU A 32 26.40 -2.86 -10.74
N TYR A 33 26.58 -1.55 -10.93
CA TYR A 33 27.85 -0.97 -11.33
C TYR A 33 28.95 -1.21 -10.29
N VAL A 34 28.66 -0.97 -9.00
CA VAL A 34 29.61 -1.21 -7.91
C VAL A 34 29.94 -2.70 -7.77
N LEU A 35 28.95 -3.58 -7.96
CA LEU A 35 29.16 -5.03 -7.95
C LEU A 35 30.11 -5.46 -9.08
N SER A 36 29.99 -4.88 -10.27
CA SER A 36 30.92 -5.13 -11.39
C SER A 36 32.37 -4.71 -11.10
N LYS A 37 32.59 -3.82 -10.13
CA LYS A 37 33.92 -3.34 -9.73
C LYS A 37 34.44 -3.98 -8.45
N THR A 38 33.63 -4.78 -7.76
CA THR A 38 34.04 -5.46 -6.53
C THR A 38 34.85 -6.70 -6.89
N GLU A 39 36.05 -6.85 -6.34
CA GLU A 39 36.94 -7.97 -6.62
C GLU A 39 36.28 -9.33 -6.37
N SER A 40 36.69 -10.32 -7.17
CA SER A 40 36.07 -11.64 -7.29
C SER A 40 36.41 -12.59 -6.15
N ASP A 41 36.51 -12.11 -4.91
CA ASP A 41 36.55 -13.01 -3.76
C ASP A 41 35.12 -13.43 -3.41
N SER A 42 34.79 -14.69 -3.71
CA SER A 42 33.43 -15.23 -3.74
C SER A 42 32.76 -15.28 -2.36
N ASN A 43 33.54 -15.21 -1.28
CA ASN A 43 33.07 -15.31 0.10
C ASN A 43 33.18 -14.01 0.91
N SER A 44 33.46 -12.88 0.25
CA SER A 44 33.59 -11.62 0.97
C SER A 44 32.21 -11.14 1.49
N PRO A 45 32.10 -10.73 2.78
CA PRO A 45 30.85 -10.20 3.34
C PRO A 45 30.39 -8.92 2.64
N LEU A 46 31.29 -8.24 1.93
CA LEU A 46 30.98 -7.09 1.08
C LEU A 46 30.10 -7.46 -0.10
N ARG A 47 30.33 -8.62 -0.74
CA ARG A 47 29.55 -9.04 -1.92
C ARG A 47 28.13 -9.43 -1.52
N LEU A 48 27.96 -10.09 -0.38
CA LEU A 48 26.66 -10.37 0.23
C LEU A 48 25.88 -9.06 0.51
N ALA A 49 26.56 -8.04 1.05
CA ALA A 49 25.96 -6.73 1.29
C ALA A 49 25.40 -6.10 0.01
N ARG A 50 26.15 -6.21 -1.11
CA ARG A 50 25.72 -5.69 -2.41
C ARG A 50 24.50 -6.43 -2.97
N TYR A 51 24.44 -7.76 -2.81
CA TYR A 51 23.26 -8.52 -3.21
C TYR A 51 22.03 -8.15 -2.38
N LEU A 52 22.19 -7.94 -1.07
CA LEU A 52 21.13 -7.45 -0.20
C LEU A 52 20.64 -6.04 -0.63
N ASP A 53 21.57 -5.13 -0.92
CA ASP A 53 21.24 -3.79 -1.42
C ASP A 53 20.45 -3.84 -2.74
N ILE A 54 20.82 -4.74 -3.66
CA ILE A 54 20.10 -4.95 -4.93
C ILE A 54 18.70 -5.53 -4.67
N ALA A 55 18.59 -6.52 -3.79
CA ALA A 55 17.30 -7.13 -3.42
C ALA A 55 16.36 -6.13 -2.76
N PHE A 56 16.86 -5.29 -1.84
CA PHE A 56 16.08 -4.21 -1.24
C PHE A 56 15.70 -3.14 -2.25
N GLY A 57 16.59 -2.83 -3.21
CA GLY A 57 16.28 -1.94 -4.32
C GLY A 57 15.12 -2.47 -5.17
N LEU A 58 15.16 -3.75 -5.55
CA LEU A 58 14.09 -4.44 -6.30
C LEU A 58 12.77 -4.48 -5.52
N LEU A 59 12.83 -4.77 -4.21
CA LEU A 59 11.66 -4.77 -3.34
C LEU A 59 11.06 -3.36 -3.23
N GLY A 60 11.89 -2.32 -3.08
CA GLY A 60 11.46 -0.93 -3.09
C GLY A 60 10.86 -0.50 -4.42
N PHE A 61 11.44 -0.95 -5.54
CA PHE A 61 10.94 -0.65 -6.88
C PHE A 61 9.56 -1.30 -7.13
N THR A 62 9.42 -2.59 -6.86
CA THR A 62 8.15 -3.32 -7.00
C THR A 62 7.07 -2.78 -6.06
N SER A 63 7.45 -2.44 -4.83
CA SER A 63 6.58 -1.73 -3.87
C SER A 63 6.10 -0.38 -4.42
N SER A 64 6.98 0.39 -5.07
CA SER A 64 6.62 1.68 -5.68
C SER A 64 5.66 1.53 -6.85
N LEU A 65 5.83 0.48 -7.68
CA LEU A 65 4.86 0.13 -8.72
C LEU A 65 3.49 -0.23 -8.12
N ALA A 66 3.46 -0.96 -7.00
CA ALA A 66 2.22 -1.23 -6.27
C ALA A 66 1.55 0.06 -5.75
N LEU A 67 2.32 1.06 -5.32
CA LEU A 67 1.76 2.36 -4.92
C LEU A 67 1.16 3.12 -6.10
N ILE A 68 1.84 3.15 -7.25
CA ILE A 68 1.33 3.79 -8.47
C ILE A 68 0.03 3.11 -8.90
N TYR A 69 0.04 1.77 -8.98
CA TYR A 69 -1.13 0.99 -9.37
C TYR A 69 -2.28 1.16 -8.36
N GLY A 70 -2.00 1.12 -7.07
CA GLY A 70 -2.97 1.34 -6.00
C GLY A 70 -3.58 2.75 -6.01
N SER A 71 -2.80 3.75 -6.43
CA SER A 71 -3.28 5.13 -6.60
C SER A 71 -4.19 5.29 -7.82
N VAL A 72 -3.93 4.55 -8.90
CA VAL A 72 -4.75 4.57 -10.13
C VAL A 72 -6.06 3.81 -9.94
N VAL A 73 -5.99 2.57 -9.42
CA VAL A 73 -7.12 1.64 -9.25
C VAL A 73 -7.88 1.89 -7.93
N GLU A 74 -7.40 2.82 -7.09
CA GLU A 74 -7.99 3.17 -5.79
C GLU A 74 -8.18 1.95 -4.87
N SER A 75 -7.24 1.01 -4.93
CA SER A 75 -7.35 -0.28 -4.24
C SER A 75 -6.48 -0.35 -2.99
N LYS A 76 -7.13 -0.69 -1.88
CA LYS A 76 -6.54 -0.78 -0.53
C LYS A 76 -5.45 -1.84 -0.43
N THR A 77 -5.62 -2.96 -1.14
CA THR A 77 -4.68 -4.09 -1.08
C THR A 77 -3.30 -3.64 -1.58
N TRP A 78 -3.27 -2.91 -2.69
CA TRP A 78 -2.02 -2.42 -3.29
C TRP A 78 -1.33 -1.34 -2.44
N LEU A 79 -2.12 -0.48 -1.78
CA LEU A 79 -1.56 0.43 -0.77
C LEU A 79 -0.93 -0.33 0.40
N SER A 80 -1.58 -1.41 0.86
CA SER A 80 -1.04 -2.25 1.93
C SER A 80 0.26 -2.93 1.50
N VAL A 81 0.33 -3.44 0.27
CA VAL A 81 1.54 -4.02 -0.31
C VAL A 81 2.69 -3.00 -0.29
N TRP A 82 2.42 -1.74 -0.66
CA TRP A 82 3.44 -0.70 -0.56
C TRP A 82 3.93 -0.46 0.87
N THR A 83 3.02 -0.39 1.85
CA THR A 83 3.40 -0.21 3.26
C THR A 83 4.25 -1.37 3.78
N PHE A 84 3.87 -2.61 3.48
CA PHE A 84 4.62 -3.80 3.90
C PHE A 84 5.97 -3.90 3.20
N GLY A 85 6.03 -3.64 1.89
CA GLY A 85 7.28 -3.64 1.13
C GLY A 85 8.25 -2.60 1.66
N SER A 86 7.77 -1.38 1.91
CA SER A 86 8.59 -0.29 2.46
C SER A 86 9.07 -0.59 3.89
N LEU A 87 8.20 -1.18 4.73
CA LEU A 87 8.58 -1.62 6.08
C LEU A 87 9.66 -2.71 6.04
N CYS A 88 9.54 -3.67 5.12
CA CYS A 88 10.51 -4.74 4.96
C CYS A 88 11.90 -4.21 4.56
N VAL A 89 11.98 -3.21 3.68
CA VAL A 89 13.23 -2.54 3.33
C VAL A 89 13.87 -1.87 4.56
N ILE A 90 13.07 -1.20 5.40
CA ILE A 90 13.56 -0.54 6.61
C ILE A 90 14.08 -1.58 7.61
N LEU A 91 13.28 -2.60 7.90
CA LEU A 91 13.67 -3.68 8.82
C LEU A 91 14.90 -4.44 8.32
N GLY A 92 15.01 -4.64 7.01
CA GLY A 92 16.18 -5.24 6.37
C GLY A 92 17.43 -4.40 6.57
N ASN A 93 17.33 -3.08 6.37
CA ASN A 93 18.46 -2.16 6.55
C ASN A 93 18.89 -2.06 8.03
N TRP A 94 17.93 -2.07 8.96
CA TRP A 94 18.24 -2.14 10.40
C TRP A 94 18.85 -3.49 10.81
N SER A 95 18.33 -4.61 10.27
CA SER A 95 18.89 -5.94 10.48
C SER A 95 20.35 -6.00 10.01
N TRP A 96 20.63 -5.43 8.84
CA TRP A 96 21.99 -5.33 8.31
C TRP A 96 22.90 -4.44 9.18
N PHE A 97 22.38 -3.32 9.67
CA PHE A 97 23.10 -2.47 10.64
C PHE A 97 23.45 -3.23 11.92
N PHE A 98 22.50 -3.98 12.50
CA PHE A 98 22.77 -4.77 13.70
C PHE A 98 23.76 -5.90 13.44
N TYR A 99 23.65 -6.58 12.29
CA TYR A 99 24.61 -7.61 11.88
C TYR A 99 26.03 -7.05 11.83
N ARG A 100 26.22 -5.89 11.20
CA ARG A 100 27.53 -5.21 11.12
C ARG A 100 28.01 -4.71 12.48
N LYS A 101 27.11 -4.19 13.32
CA LYS A 101 27.46 -3.66 14.64
C LYS A 101 27.95 -4.72 15.62
N TYR A 102 27.41 -5.94 15.55
CA TYR A 102 27.75 -7.01 16.47
C TYR A 102 28.67 -8.08 15.87
N GLY A 103 28.89 -8.07 14.55
CA GLY A 103 29.70 -9.06 13.84
C GLY A 103 31.01 -8.54 13.22
N ASP A 104 31.24 -7.24 13.11
CA ASP A 104 32.39 -6.66 12.40
C ASP A 104 32.89 -5.37 13.09
N GLU A 105 34.18 -5.28 13.41
CA GLU A 105 34.76 -4.22 14.27
C GLU A 105 35.02 -2.88 13.55
N SER A 106 34.47 -2.66 12.36
CA SER A 106 34.79 -1.50 11.51
C SER A 106 33.93 -0.24 11.83
N PRO A 107 34.43 0.75 12.60
CA PRO A 107 33.60 1.80 13.19
C PRO A 107 33.09 2.86 12.19
N GLU A 108 33.83 3.15 11.12
CA GLU A 108 33.46 4.22 10.18
C GLU A 108 32.27 3.86 9.29
N SER A 109 32.18 2.60 8.84
CA SER A 109 31.07 2.13 7.99
C SER A 109 29.74 2.08 8.74
N LEU A 110 29.82 1.93 10.07
CA LEU A 110 28.71 1.76 10.99
C LEU A 110 27.96 3.09 11.21
N ASN A 111 28.69 4.20 11.33
CA ASN A 111 28.07 5.54 11.45
C ASN A 111 27.32 5.94 10.18
N LYS A 112 27.84 5.63 8.99
CA LYS A 112 27.18 5.92 7.71
C LYS A 112 25.91 5.07 7.54
N ALA A 113 25.96 3.79 7.89
CA ALA A 113 24.80 2.90 7.84
C ALA A 113 23.70 3.35 8.83
N ARG A 114 24.08 3.77 10.05
CA ARG A 114 23.14 4.30 11.05
C ARG A 114 22.42 5.55 10.54
N LEU A 115 23.15 6.50 9.98
CA LEU A 115 22.58 7.74 9.47
C LEU A 115 21.65 7.46 8.28
N ALA A 116 22.04 6.60 7.35
CA ALA A 116 21.20 6.17 6.24
C ALA A 116 19.90 5.51 6.74
N GLY A 117 19.98 4.59 7.70
CA GLY A 117 18.81 3.94 8.29
C GLY A 117 17.86 4.91 8.99
N LEU A 118 18.40 5.89 9.73
CA LEU A 118 17.61 6.94 10.37
C LEU A 118 16.89 7.82 9.35
N VAL A 119 17.62 8.34 8.36
CA VAL A 119 17.06 9.19 7.29
C VAL A 119 15.96 8.44 6.55
N LEU A 120 16.17 7.17 6.21
CA LEU A 120 15.19 6.34 5.53
C LEU A 120 13.93 6.12 6.38
N THR A 121 14.09 5.94 7.69
CA THR A 121 12.97 5.78 8.63
C THR A 121 12.14 7.07 8.75
N PHE A 122 12.79 8.23 8.87
CA PHE A 122 12.09 9.52 8.91
C PHE A 122 11.35 9.81 7.61
N LEU A 123 11.99 9.57 6.47
CA LEU A 123 11.39 9.75 5.15
C LEU A 123 10.19 8.82 4.97
N TYR A 124 10.29 7.56 5.43
CA TYR A 124 9.18 6.63 5.44
C TYR A 124 8.01 7.12 6.30
N ILE A 125 8.25 7.54 7.54
CA ILE A 125 7.17 8.03 8.42
C ILE A 125 6.47 9.24 7.79
N GLY A 126 7.25 10.19 7.25
CA GLY A 126 6.72 11.37 6.57
C GLY A 126 5.89 11.02 5.32
N ALA A 127 6.36 10.06 4.52
CA ALA A 127 5.65 9.59 3.33
C ALA A 127 4.43 8.71 3.66
N SER A 128 4.47 7.97 4.77
CA SER A 128 3.41 7.06 5.21
C SER A 128 2.18 7.80 5.69
N ALA A 129 2.35 8.92 6.39
CA ALA A 129 1.24 9.70 6.96
C ALA A 129 0.16 10.07 5.92
N PRO A 130 0.48 10.73 4.79
CA PRO A 130 -0.51 11.04 3.76
C PRO A 130 -1.11 9.80 3.08
N VAL A 131 -0.33 8.72 2.92
CA VAL A 131 -0.80 7.46 2.34
C VAL A 131 -1.81 6.76 3.28
N LEU A 132 -1.59 6.81 4.59
CA LEU A 132 -2.52 6.28 5.58
C LEU A 132 -3.83 7.09 5.65
N ILE A 133 -3.74 8.41 5.49
CA ILE A 133 -4.94 9.27 5.37
C ILE A 133 -5.72 8.88 4.10
N TYR A 134 -5.03 8.63 2.99
CA TYR A 134 -5.66 8.17 1.74
C TYR A 134 -6.33 6.80 1.92
N TYR A 135 -5.66 5.86 2.59
CA TYR A 135 -6.20 4.55 2.91
C TYR A 135 -7.49 4.64 3.73
N LYS A 136 -7.52 5.48 4.78
CA LYS A 136 -8.74 5.71 5.58
C LYS A 136 -9.86 6.36 4.77
N ALA A 137 -9.54 7.32 3.90
CA ALA A 137 -10.52 7.97 3.03
C ALA A 137 -11.21 6.95 2.10
N LEU A 138 -10.44 6.02 1.52
CA LEU A 138 -10.98 4.89 0.74
C LEU A 138 -11.83 3.95 1.59
N GLN A 139 -11.48 3.75 2.86
CA GLN A 139 -12.27 2.93 3.78
C GLN A 139 -13.65 3.53 4.09
N SER A 140 -13.72 4.84 4.32
CA SER A 140 -14.99 5.53 4.55
C SER A 140 -15.92 5.48 3.32
N GLY A 141 -15.39 5.69 2.11
CA GLY A 141 -16.20 5.66 0.88
C GLY A 141 -16.80 4.27 0.59
N ILE A 142 -16.06 3.20 0.84
CA ILE A 142 -16.57 1.83 0.66
C ILE A 142 -17.64 1.48 1.70
N ARG A 143 -17.49 1.92 2.96
CA ARG A 143 -18.51 1.71 4.00
C ARG A 143 -19.84 2.36 3.64
N GLU A 144 -19.80 3.56 3.07
CA GLU A 144 -20.98 4.30 2.64
C GLU A 144 -21.72 3.54 1.53
N SER A 145 -21.00 3.11 0.47
CA SER A 145 -21.56 2.30 -0.61
C SER A 145 -22.14 0.96 -0.15
N SER A 146 -21.47 0.26 0.77
CA SER A 146 -22.01 -0.99 1.34
C SER A 146 -23.25 -0.77 2.19
N SER A 147 -23.35 0.35 2.93
CA SER A 147 -24.54 0.68 3.73
C SER A 147 -25.74 1.04 2.86
N VAL A 148 -25.52 1.78 1.76
CA VAL A 148 -26.56 2.11 0.77
C VAL A 148 -27.01 0.84 0.05
N TYR A 149 -26.10 -0.05 -0.32
CA TYR A 149 -26.46 -1.33 -0.94
C TYR A 149 -27.23 -2.24 0.03
N LYS A 150 -26.84 -2.30 1.31
CA LYS A 150 -27.59 -3.05 2.34
C LYS A 150 -29.00 -2.47 2.55
N ARG A 151 -29.13 -1.15 2.53
CA ARG A 151 -30.43 -0.44 2.61
C ARG A 151 -31.29 -0.68 1.35
N LYS A 152 -30.68 -0.77 0.16
CA LYS A 152 -31.39 -1.17 -1.08
C LYS A 152 -31.82 -2.65 -1.08
N ARG A 153 -31.03 -3.53 -0.45
CA ARG A 153 -31.31 -4.98 -0.39
C ARG A 153 -32.34 -5.34 0.68
N ASN A 154 -32.51 -4.51 1.71
CA ASN A 154 -33.59 -4.60 2.71
C ASN A 154 -34.41 -3.30 2.72
N PRO A 155 -35.35 -3.10 1.77
CA PRO A 155 -36.23 -1.94 1.77
C PRO A 155 -37.30 -1.97 2.87
N MET A 156 -37.39 -3.03 3.68
CA MET A 156 -38.54 -3.26 4.56
C MET A 156 -38.18 -3.10 6.04
N TYR A 157 -38.29 -1.88 6.53
CA TYR A 157 -38.84 -1.55 7.85
C TYR A 157 -39.25 -0.07 7.79
N CYS A 158 -40.37 0.22 7.14
CA CYS A 158 -41.16 1.38 7.52
C CYS A 158 -41.80 1.01 8.87
N PRO A 159 -41.58 1.76 9.96
CA PRO A 159 -42.42 1.62 11.13
C PRO A 159 -43.79 2.19 10.76
N CYS A 160 -44.68 1.34 10.24
CA CYS A 160 -46.08 1.69 10.07
C CYS A 160 -46.67 1.90 11.46
N ASN A 161 -46.94 3.17 11.77
CA ASN A 161 -47.71 3.59 12.93
C ASN A 161 -49.09 2.92 12.86
N HIS A 162 -49.32 2.01 13.81
CA HIS A 162 -50.50 1.16 13.86
C HIS A 162 -51.68 1.98 14.40
N ASN A 163 -52.42 2.67 13.52
CA ASN A 163 -53.76 3.19 13.84
C ASN A 163 -54.52 3.61 12.56
N ARG A 164 -55.14 2.65 11.86
CA ARG A 164 -56.44 2.90 11.21
C ARG A 164 -57.15 1.60 10.84
N LYS A 165 -58.44 1.59 11.19
CA LYS A 165 -59.46 0.57 11.04
C LYS A 165 -59.58 0.00 9.61
N SER A 166 -59.98 -1.27 9.61
CA SER A 166 -60.73 -2.04 8.61
C SER A 166 -61.44 -1.23 7.54
N ASP A 167 -61.30 -1.62 6.27
CA ASP A 167 -62.39 -2.25 5.49
C ASP A 167 -61.97 -2.51 4.04
N GLU A 168 -62.52 -3.61 3.49
CA GLU A 168 -62.70 -3.98 2.08
C GLU A 168 -61.51 -4.50 1.22
N LEU A 169 -61.58 -5.82 0.97
CA LEU A 169 -61.06 -6.55 -0.21
C LEU A 169 -62.06 -6.37 -1.38
N PRO A 170 -61.65 -6.42 -2.67
CA PRO A 170 -61.58 -7.72 -3.38
C PRO A 170 -60.57 -7.89 -4.57
N VAL A 171 -60.14 -9.15 -4.75
CA VAL A 171 -60.05 -10.00 -6.00
C VAL A 171 -58.94 -9.81 -7.09
N VAL A 172 -57.95 -10.75 -7.11
CA VAL A 172 -57.39 -11.70 -8.17
C VAL A 172 -57.21 -11.23 -9.65
N PRO A 173 -56.28 -11.74 -10.55
CA PRO A 173 -55.33 -12.90 -10.54
C PRO A 173 -53.84 -12.55 -10.80
N VAL A 174 -52.84 -13.32 -10.31
CA VAL A 174 -52.17 -14.52 -10.90
C VAL A 174 -51.79 -14.37 -12.39
N GLU A 175 -50.54 -13.98 -12.65
CA GLU A 175 -49.88 -14.23 -13.94
C GLU A 175 -48.48 -14.83 -13.69
N ASN A 176 -48.37 -16.11 -14.06
CA ASN A 176 -47.14 -16.88 -14.10
C ASN A 176 -46.22 -16.28 -15.18
N ASN A 177 -44.93 -16.08 -14.89
CA ASN A 177 -43.93 -16.22 -15.94
C ASN A 177 -42.61 -16.81 -15.41
N LEU A 178 -42.41 -18.01 -15.91
CA LEU A 178 -41.35 -18.99 -15.74
C LEU A 178 -40.24 -18.67 -16.75
N TYR A 179 -39.03 -18.32 -16.31
CA TYR A 179 -37.83 -18.46 -17.16
C TYR A 179 -36.61 -18.82 -16.32
N ALA A 180 -36.09 -20.03 -16.58
CA ALA A 180 -34.80 -20.54 -16.13
C ALA A 180 -33.67 -20.06 -17.07
N PRO A 181 -32.42 -19.93 -16.59
CA PRO A 181 -31.27 -19.78 -17.47
C PRO A 181 -30.61 -21.13 -17.83
N VAL A 182 -30.19 -21.24 -19.09
CA VAL A 182 -29.13 -22.16 -19.55
C VAL A 182 -27.80 -21.39 -19.51
#